data_AF-A0A9W9W5Z4-F1
#
_entry.id   AF-A0A9W9W5Z4-F1
#
_cell.length_a   1.000
_cell.length_b   1.000
_cell.length_c   1.000
_cell.angle_alpha   90.00
_cell.angle_beta   90.00
_cell.angle_gamma   90.00
#
_symmetry.space_group_name_H-M   'P 1'
#
loop_
_entity.id
_entity.type
_entity.pdbx_description
1 polymer ?
#
loop_
_entity_poly.entity_id
_entity_poly.type
_entity_poly.pdbx_seq_one_letter_code
_entity_poly.pdbx_strand_id
1 'polypeptide(L)'
;MGINLATPVAKIIAQIAPAAAIFPPATADLLVLGKRGAPGFPWAAMSIFSAASVIKTCVAAAFPDWMREIFKIRSDSTDSEIGLILSLVPDYNNKAKLDLGENGCIGVLVKNGTQQAIYKLDEFTNHIVQDAPEFKENETEIISRHRIDPIYFQKHNWLNEVLSLLTSAIKIAEFIVLLCYDAAGLGLLSALSWLVFFIYSLFIIIMSNLSTSFRNQHNRTIDVVVGNLPRFGQPGSGGRRICLGVPQNQRRSLLWKPAWIFGAAVYTYSLVHGYALLNTQNENVIIIWTGFQLLWLFLRFLFFWLAEDADKPTTIPPSSKVYSDLQDFEIRKIQMLMLSLSRCQMNIHRRGKFSYESDIKTHMKIEEDLRSGSISNVLDSMPECYSQIPQELIDNDWEIPTTMDDIRIIHVIGDTLLRSACWLAGTTHNHDMLYDACMVCVESRGQSALVPAARVLFSTVPRDPNYDPDNERIYPRGTKNEGPSKVEWCYWIPASSSKWLEVTSTGLKVFGKSAGRNWVSEGDIEKKLQGPLHISFNSMKDIERIVEISMLAYNDLKRVAGVRDK
;
A
#
# COMPACT_ATOMS: atom_id res chain seq x y z
N MET A 1 -58.82 33.98 -1.10
CA MET A 1 -57.37 34.29 -1.09
C MET A 1 -56.63 33.05 -0.61
N GLY A 2 -56.18 32.20 -1.53
CA GLY A 2 -55.29 31.09 -1.17
C GLY A 2 -53.89 31.66 -0.95
N ILE A 3 -53.36 31.54 0.27
CA ILE A 3 -51.97 31.90 0.54
C ILE A 3 -51.11 30.94 -0.29
N ASN A 4 -50.47 31.46 -1.34
CA ASN A 4 -49.64 30.67 -2.23
C ASN A 4 -48.31 30.35 -1.51
N LEU A 5 -48.35 29.35 -0.63
CA LEU A 5 -47.22 28.86 0.18
C LEU A 5 -46.07 28.28 -0.68
N ALA A 6 -46.29 28.06 -1.98
CA ALA A 6 -45.27 27.53 -2.88
C ALA A 6 -44.09 28.49 -3.09
N THR A 7 -44.35 29.81 -3.13
CA THR A 7 -43.32 30.81 -3.47
C THR A 7 -42.28 31.02 -2.35
N PRO A 8 -42.68 31.17 -1.06
CA PRO A 8 -41.71 31.26 0.04
C PRO A 8 -40.89 29.97 0.18
N VAL A 9 -41.54 28.81 0.00
CA VAL A 9 -40.89 27.50 0.13
C VAL A 9 -39.86 27.28 -0.98
N ALA A 10 -40.16 27.63 -2.24
CA ALA A 10 -39.20 27.51 -3.34
C ALA A 10 -37.96 28.39 -3.14
N LYS A 11 -38.13 29.63 -2.66
CA LYS A 11 -37.01 30.53 -2.35
C LYS A 11 -36.16 30.00 -1.19
N ILE A 12 -36.78 29.46 -0.14
CA ILE A 12 -36.07 28.83 0.99
C ILE A 12 -35.30 27.59 0.50
N ILE A 13 -35.94 26.70 -0.26
CA ILE A 13 -35.32 25.50 -0.81
C ILE A 13 -34.12 25.85 -1.70
N ALA A 14 -34.26 26.85 -2.58
CA ALA A 14 -33.16 27.32 -3.41
C ALA A 14 -31.99 27.86 -2.57
N GLN A 15 -32.28 28.62 -1.52
CA GLN A 15 -31.26 29.18 -0.62
C GLN A 15 -30.55 28.13 0.23
N ILE A 16 -31.25 27.08 0.68
CA ILE A 16 -30.65 25.99 1.46
C ILE A 16 -30.02 24.90 0.59
N ALA A 17 -30.34 24.79 -0.70
CA ALA A 17 -29.80 23.77 -1.59
C ALA A 17 -28.25 23.65 -1.65
N PRO A 18 -27.43 24.72 -1.53
CA PRO A 18 -25.97 24.57 -1.43
C PRO A 18 -25.54 23.99 -0.08
N ALA A 19 -26.31 24.25 0.98
CA ALA A 19 -26.09 23.79 2.34
C ALA A 19 -26.82 22.47 2.67
N ALA A 20 -27.69 22.00 1.77
CA ALA A 20 -28.50 20.81 1.96
C ALA A 20 -27.64 19.55 1.79
N ALA A 21 -26.87 19.28 2.83
CA ALA A 21 -26.38 17.96 3.23
C ALA A 21 -27.54 17.02 3.69
N ILE A 22 -28.80 17.42 3.46
CA ILE A 22 -30.02 16.77 3.97
C ILE A 22 -30.36 15.49 3.19
N PHE A 23 -29.94 15.37 1.93
CA PHE A 23 -30.08 14.15 1.14
C PHE A 23 -28.76 13.40 1.11
N PRO A 24 -28.74 12.06 1.24
CA PRO A 24 -27.52 11.31 1.44
C PRO A 24 -26.50 11.63 0.34
N PRO A 25 -25.44 12.40 0.65
CA PRO A 25 -24.48 12.89 -0.36
C PRO A 25 -23.77 11.75 -1.09
N ALA A 26 -23.81 10.55 -0.51
CA ALA A 26 -23.20 9.33 -1.01
C ALA A 26 -23.59 8.98 -2.46
N THR A 27 -24.84 9.16 -2.90
CA THR A 27 -25.20 8.73 -4.27
C THR A 27 -24.55 9.60 -5.35
N ALA A 28 -24.53 10.92 -5.16
CA ALA A 28 -23.88 11.83 -6.10
C ALA A 28 -22.37 11.64 -6.13
N ASP A 29 -21.76 11.43 -4.96
CA ASP A 29 -20.33 11.13 -4.84
C ASP A 29 -19.97 9.85 -5.60
N LEU A 30 -20.70 8.76 -5.36
CA LEU A 30 -20.43 7.48 -6.00
C LEU A 30 -20.69 7.53 -7.52
N LEU A 31 -21.70 8.28 -7.97
CA LEU A 31 -21.98 8.50 -9.39
C LEU A 31 -20.85 9.27 -10.07
N VAL A 32 -20.34 10.35 -9.46
CA VAL A 32 -19.23 11.13 -10.06
C VAL A 32 -17.89 10.40 -9.99
N LEU A 33 -17.76 9.42 -9.09
CA LEU A 33 -16.62 8.50 -9.07
C LEU A 33 -16.76 7.37 -10.10
N GLY A 34 -17.93 7.21 -10.70
CA GLY A 34 -18.18 6.25 -11.76
C GLY A 34 -18.62 4.86 -11.28
N LYS A 35 -19.13 4.69 -10.06
CA LYS A 35 -19.65 3.40 -9.52
C LYS A 35 -20.79 2.78 -10.35
N ARG A 36 -21.33 3.54 -11.31
CA ARG A 36 -22.38 3.14 -12.25
C ARG A 36 -21.89 3.29 -13.70
N GLY A 37 -20.61 3.07 -13.91
CA GLY A 37 -19.92 3.31 -15.17
C GLY A 37 -19.75 4.80 -15.48
N ALA A 38 -19.24 5.08 -16.68
CA ALA A 38 -19.09 6.44 -17.20
C ALA A 38 -20.42 7.25 -17.19
N PRO A 39 -21.60 6.67 -17.52
CA PRO A 39 -22.87 7.41 -17.47
C PRO A 39 -23.20 8.00 -16.09
N GLY A 40 -22.59 7.51 -15.01
CA GLY A 40 -22.75 8.09 -13.68
C GLY A 40 -22.38 9.58 -13.60
N PHE A 41 -21.39 10.04 -14.39
CA PHE A 41 -20.95 11.44 -14.39
C PHE A 41 -22.07 12.45 -14.70
N PRO A 42 -22.75 12.39 -15.85
CA PRO A 42 -23.81 13.34 -16.18
C PRO A 42 -24.99 13.21 -15.21
N TRP A 43 -25.30 12.00 -14.74
CA TRP A 43 -26.33 11.78 -13.73
C TRP A 43 -25.99 12.42 -12.38
N ALA A 44 -24.72 12.44 -11.98
CA ALA A 44 -24.27 13.14 -10.77
C ALA A 44 -24.55 14.66 -10.88
N ALA A 45 -24.35 15.23 -12.06
CA ALA A 45 -24.51 16.66 -12.34
C ALA A 45 -25.91 17.10 -12.81
N MET A 46 -26.91 16.21 -12.75
CA MET A 46 -28.30 16.54 -13.12
C MET A 46 -28.93 17.59 -12.20
N SER A 47 -28.52 17.65 -10.93
CA SER A 47 -29.16 18.50 -9.92
C SER A 47 -28.12 19.31 -9.16
N ILE A 48 -28.46 20.53 -8.75
CA ILE A 48 -27.61 21.37 -7.90
C ILE A 48 -27.57 20.87 -6.45
N PHE A 49 -28.57 20.08 -6.05
CA PHE A 49 -28.54 19.40 -4.75
C PHE A 49 -27.34 18.46 -4.69
N SER A 50 -26.60 18.54 -3.57
CA SER A 50 -25.30 17.89 -3.34
C SER A 50 -24.15 18.36 -4.24
N ALA A 51 -24.24 19.55 -4.87
CA ALA A 51 -23.16 20.08 -5.71
C ALA A 51 -21.84 20.23 -4.96
N ALA A 52 -21.88 20.72 -3.71
CA ALA A 52 -20.68 20.83 -2.87
C ALA A 52 -19.99 19.47 -2.64
N SER A 53 -20.78 18.40 -2.49
CA SER A 53 -20.27 17.03 -2.32
C SER A 53 -19.59 16.53 -3.60
N VAL A 54 -20.24 16.71 -4.75
CA VAL A 54 -19.67 16.37 -6.06
C VAL A 54 -18.37 17.13 -6.32
N ILE A 55 -18.33 18.44 -6.03
CA ILE A 55 -17.11 19.26 -6.16
C ILE A 55 -16.00 18.68 -5.26
N LYS A 56 -16.29 18.46 -3.97
CA LYS A 56 -15.33 17.88 -3.03
C LYS A 56 -14.81 16.53 -3.50
N THR A 57 -15.71 15.66 -3.96
CA THR A 57 -15.40 14.31 -4.44
C THR A 57 -14.55 14.34 -5.72
N CYS A 58 -14.88 15.19 -6.68
CA CYS A 58 -14.06 15.42 -7.87
C CYS A 58 -12.66 15.93 -7.50
N VAL A 59 -12.58 16.93 -6.63
CA VAL A 59 -11.31 17.49 -6.16
C VAL A 59 -10.47 16.38 -5.51
N ALA A 60 -11.05 15.62 -4.58
CA ALA A 60 -10.37 14.50 -3.95
C ALA A 60 -9.90 13.45 -4.98
N ALA A 61 -10.76 13.02 -5.90
CA ALA A 61 -10.43 12.03 -6.92
C ALA A 61 -9.32 12.48 -7.89
N ALA A 62 -9.24 13.78 -8.18
CA ALA A 62 -8.20 14.36 -9.03
C ALA A 62 -6.82 14.35 -8.35
N PHE A 63 -6.78 14.53 -7.03
CA PHE A 63 -5.54 14.64 -6.27
C PHE A 63 -4.84 13.28 -6.06
N PRO A 64 -3.49 13.25 -6.06
CA PRO A 64 -2.75 12.09 -5.60
C PRO A 64 -3.10 11.70 -4.16
N ASP A 65 -3.02 10.41 -3.86
CA ASP A 65 -3.40 9.81 -2.57
C ASP A 65 -2.75 10.48 -1.35
N TRP A 66 -1.49 10.87 -1.47
CA TRP A 66 -0.78 11.57 -0.39
C TRP A 66 -1.31 12.98 -0.14
N MET A 67 -1.69 13.71 -1.20
CA MET A 67 -2.28 15.06 -1.08
C MET A 67 -3.68 14.96 -0.48
N ARG A 68 -4.46 13.94 -0.87
CA ARG A 68 -5.77 13.70 -0.28
C ARG A 68 -5.70 13.58 1.25
N GLU A 69 -4.70 12.87 1.75
CA GLU A 69 -4.44 12.72 3.17
C GLU A 69 -3.98 14.03 3.82
N ILE A 70 -2.99 14.72 3.24
CA ILE A 70 -2.42 15.96 3.82
C ILE A 70 -3.46 17.07 3.90
N PHE A 71 -4.28 17.25 2.86
CA PHE A 71 -5.33 18.26 2.83
C PHE A 71 -6.64 17.81 3.50
N LYS A 72 -6.70 16.59 4.03
CA LYS A 72 -7.89 16.01 4.69
C LYS A 72 -9.16 16.10 3.85
N ILE A 73 -9.01 15.96 2.52
CA ILE A 73 -10.12 16.00 1.55
C ILE A 73 -10.71 14.61 1.26
N ARG A 74 -10.23 13.57 1.94
CA ARG A 74 -10.73 12.20 1.83
C ARG A 74 -12.20 12.08 2.23
N SER A 75 -12.85 11.08 1.66
CA SER A 75 -14.18 10.61 2.04
C SER A 75 -14.27 9.11 1.85
N ASP A 76 -15.19 8.45 2.55
CA ASP A 76 -15.39 7.01 2.39
C ASP A 76 -15.74 6.61 0.96
N SER A 77 -16.53 7.43 0.26
CA SER A 77 -16.85 7.25 -1.17
C SER A 77 -15.59 7.28 -2.04
N THR A 78 -14.72 8.28 -1.86
CA THR A 78 -13.48 8.38 -2.68
C THR A 78 -12.53 7.23 -2.41
N ASP A 79 -12.41 6.82 -1.14
CA ASP A 79 -11.54 5.72 -0.78
C ASP A 79 -12.15 4.36 -1.20
N SER A 80 -13.47 4.20 -1.22
CA SER A 80 -14.11 2.97 -1.72
C SER A 80 -13.95 2.83 -3.23
N GLU A 81 -14.02 3.91 -4.02
CA GLU A 81 -13.98 3.80 -5.48
C GLU A 81 -12.58 3.90 -6.09
N ILE A 82 -11.65 4.60 -5.43
CA ILE A 82 -10.30 4.87 -5.95
C ILE A 82 -9.22 4.23 -5.06
N GLY A 83 -9.53 3.91 -3.81
CA GLY A 83 -8.57 3.37 -2.85
C GLY A 83 -7.63 4.44 -2.29
N LEU A 84 -6.75 4.02 -1.38
CA LEU A 84 -5.70 4.85 -0.79
C LEU A 84 -4.38 4.08 -0.77
N ILE A 85 -3.44 4.50 -1.61
CA ILE A 85 -2.19 3.82 -1.89
C ILE A 85 -1.04 4.84 -1.89
N LEU A 86 -0.04 4.62 -1.05
CA LEU A 86 1.10 5.51 -0.90
C LEU A 86 2.40 4.85 -1.38
N SER A 87 3.21 5.57 -2.14
CA SER A 87 4.54 5.08 -2.57
C SER A 87 5.42 4.71 -1.36
N LEU A 88 6.08 3.55 -1.40
CA LEU A 88 7.03 3.12 -0.37
C LEU A 88 8.42 3.72 -0.52
N VAL A 89 8.74 4.24 -1.72
CA VAL A 89 10.02 4.90 -2.03
C VAL A 89 10.11 6.23 -1.26
N PRO A 90 11.31 6.64 -0.80
CA PRO A 90 11.52 7.94 -0.16
C PRO A 90 11.14 9.07 -1.11
N ASP A 91 10.05 9.77 -0.80
CA ASP A 91 9.61 11.04 -1.38
C ASP A 91 8.57 11.67 -0.45
N TYR A 92 8.21 12.93 -0.75
CA TYR A 92 7.31 13.94 -0.12
C TYR A 92 6.08 13.50 0.73
N ASN A 93 5.83 12.20 0.90
CA ASN A 93 4.64 11.60 1.49
C ASN A 93 4.85 11.13 2.95
N ASN A 94 5.99 11.42 3.58
CA ASN A 94 6.29 10.94 4.93
C ASN A 94 5.25 11.43 5.95
N LYS A 95 4.77 12.67 5.82
CA LYS A 95 3.71 13.21 6.68
C LYS A 95 2.40 12.43 6.55
N ALA A 96 1.96 12.14 5.33
CA ALA A 96 0.75 11.34 5.09
C ALA A 96 0.84 9.93 5.71
N LYS A 97 2.00 9.28 5.60
CA LYS A 97 2.24 7.95 6.20
C LYS A 97 2.19 8.00 7.73
N LEU A 98 2.77 9.05 8.33
CA LEU A 98 2.75 9.25 9.78
C LEU A 98 1.33 9.49 10.29
N ASP A 99 0.55 10.32 9.59
CA ASP A 99 -0.84 10.64 9.95
C ASP A 99 -1.76 9.40 9.93
N LEU A 100 -1.56 8.50 8.96
CA LEU A 100 -2.33 7.25 8.85
C LEU A 100 -1.93 6.20 9.90
N GLY A 101 -0.76 6.37 10.52
CA GLY A 101 -0.26 5.56 11.62
C GLY A 101 0.14 4.13 11.24
N GLU A 102 0.75 3.44 12.21
CA GLU A 102 1.21 2.04 12.10
C GLU A 102 0.06 1.07 11.78
N ASN A 103 -1.18 1.43 12.16
CA ASN A 103 -2.35 0.57 12.02
C ASN A 103 -3.09 0.67 10.68
N GLY A 104 -2.78 1.68 9.86
CA GLY A 104 -3.52 1.96 8.64
C GLY A 104 -3.16 1.08 7.45
N CYS A 105 -1.97 0.46 7.42
CA CYS A 105 -1.53 -0.33 6.27
C CYS A 105 -2.13 -1.74 6.31
N ILE A 106 -2.85 -2.11 5.26
CA ILE A 106 -3.57 -3.39 5.10
C ILE A 106 -2.95 -4.31 4.03
N GLY A 107 -1.96 -3.80 3.29
CA GLY A 107 -1.33 -4.55 2.21
C GLY A 107 -0.22 -3.78 1.51
N VAL A 108 0.40 -4.44 0.53
CA VAL A 108 1.35 -3.82 -0.39
C VAL A 108 1.01 -4.21 -1.82
N LEU A 109 1.41 -3.37 -2.77
CA LEU A 109 1.35 -3.71 -4.18
C LEU A 109 2.61 -3.33 -4.93
N VAL A 110 2.82 -4.02 -6.04
CA VAL A 110 3.85 -3.72 -7.02
C VAL A 110 3.19 -3.44 -8.37
N LYS A 111 3.53 -2.31 -8.97
CA LYS A 111 3.08 -1.91 -10.31
C LYS A 111 4.28 -1.44 -11.13
N ASN A 112 4.59 -2.15 -12.22
CA ASN A 112 5.71 -1.81 -13.11
C ASN A 112 7.02 -1.58 -12.32
N GLY A 113 7.31 -2.44 -11.33
CA GLY A 113 8.46 -2.31 -10.43
C GLY A 113 8.34 -1.25 -9.33
N THR A 114 7.33 -0.38 -9.36
CA THR A 114 7.06 0.59 -8.31
C THR A 114 6.36 -0.08 -7.13
N GLN A 115 6.89 0.13 -5.93
CA GLN A 115 6.40 -0.48 -4.69
C GLN A 115 5.54 0.51 -3.91
N GLN A 116 4.35 0.08 -3.48
CA GLN A 116 3.39 0.94 -2.78
C GLN A 116 2.73 0.22 -1.60
N ALA A 117 2.38 0.98 -0.57
CA ALA A 117 1.62 0.53 0.59
C ALA A 117 0.13 0.82 0.39
N ILE A 118 -0.71 -0.12 0.75
CA ILE A 118 -2.17 -0.04 0.63
C ILE A 118 -2.73 0.27 2.01
N TYR A 119 -3.50 1.35 2.10
CA TYR A 119 -4.22 1.74 3.32
C TYR A 119 -5.73 1.50 3.19
N LYS A 120 -6.25 1.58 1.97
CA LYS A 120 -7.62 1.19 1.63
C LYS A 120 -7.64 0.66 0.19
N LEU A 121 -8.18 -0.53 0.00
CA LEU A 121 -8.43 -1.06 -1.34
C LEU A 121 -9.65 -0.34 -1.93
N ASP A 122 -9.59 -0.03 -3.22
CA ASP A 122 -10.80 0.27 -3.96
C ASP A 122 -11.67 -0.98 -4.11
N GLU A 123 -12.97 -0.80 -4.25
CA GLU A 123 -13.97 -1.85 -4.29
C GLU A 123 -13.73 -2.82 -5.45
N PHE A 124 -13.32 -2.31 -6.61
CA PHE A 124 -12.97 -3.15 -7.76
C PHE A 124 -11.82 -4.11 -7.44
N THR A 125 -10.69 -3.60 -6.92
CA THR A 125 -9.56 -4.44 -6.53
C THR A 125 -9.93 -5.34 -5.35
N ASN A 126 -10.71 -4.84 -4.40
CA ASN A 126 -11.12 -5.58 -3.21
C ASN A 126 -11.98 -6.80 -3.56
N HIS A 127 -12.98 -6.67 -4.45
CA HIS A 127 -13.80 -7.80 -4.90
C HIS A 127 -12.92 -8.92 -5.51
N ILE A 128 -12.00 -8.56 -6.39
CA ILE A 128 -11.10 -9.53 -7.04
C ILE A 128 -10.19 -10.22 -6.02
N VAL A 129 -9.66 -9.46 -5.06
CA VAL A 129 -8.78 -9.99 -4.03
C VAL A 129 -9.56 -10.82 -3.02
N GLN A 130 -10.80 -10.48 -2.67
CA GLN A 130 -11.63 -11.26 -1.73
C GLN A 130 -11.99 -12.64 -2.28
N ASP A 131 -12.15 -12.76 -3.59
CA ASP A 131 -12.38 -14.04 -4.28
C ASP A 131 -11.14 -14.95 -4.31
N ALA A 132 -9.96 -14.42 -4.01
CA ALA A 132 -8.77 -15.22 -3.89
C ALA A 132 -8.78 -16.04 -2.58
N PRO A 133 -8.38 -17.33 -2.62
CA PRO A 133 -8.19 -18.12 -1.42
C PRO A 133 -7.31 -17.42 -0.39
N GLU A 134 -7.73 -17.53 0.86
CA GLU A 134 -7.04 -17.01 2.01
C GLU A 134 -6.11 -18.09 2.59
N PHE A 135 -4.84 -17.75 2.79
CA PHE A 135 -3.84 -18.66 3.34
C PHE A 135 -3.66 -18.42 4.82
N LYS A 136 -3.95 -19.45 5.62
CA LYS A 136 -3.70 -19.41 7.06
C LYS A 136 -2.29 -19.89 7.37
N GLU A 137 -1.93 -19.80 8.64
CA GLU A 137 -0.65 -20.27 9.18
C GLU A 137 -0.47 -21.77 8.88
N ASN A 138 0.74 -22.16 8.44
CA ASN A 138 1.12 -23.54 8.12
C ASN A 138 0.32 -24.26 7.00
N GLU A 139 -0.51 -23.56 6.23
CA GLU A 139 -1.20 -24.12 5.06
C GLU A 139 -0.29 -24.10 3.80
N THR A 140 -0.56 -25.00 2.85
CA THR A 140 0.14 -25.04 1.55
C THR A 140 0.05 -23.69 0.86
N GLU A 141 1.20 -23.20 0.42
CA GLU A 141 1.36 -21.86 -0.12
C GLU A 141 0.72 -21.74 -1.51
N ILE A 142 -0.57 -21.45 -1.56
CA ILE A 142 -1.25 -21.23 -2.83
C ILE A 142 -1.12 -19.73 -3.17
N ILE A 143 -1.02 -19.43 -4.45
CA ILE A 143 -0.95 -18.08 -5.01
C ILE A 143 -2.01 -17.97 -6.07
N SER A 144 -2.78 -16.90 -5.98
CA SER A 144 -3.83 -16.60 -6.93
C SER A 144 -3.24 -15.89 -8.13
N ARG A 145 -3.32 -16.51 -9.30
CA ARG A 145 -2.88 -15.92 -10.56
C ARG A 145 -4.09 -15.51 -11.39
N HIS A 146 -4.17 -14.22 -11.71
CA HIS A 146 -5.11 -13.69 -12.68
C HIS A 146 -4.41 -13.59 -14.04
N ARG A 147 -4.76 -14.48 -14.97
CA ARG A 147 -4.23 -14.47 -16.36
C ARG A 147 -5.10 -13.68 -17.33
N ILE A 148 -6.37 -13.54 -16.99
CA ILE A 148 -7.38 -12.90 -17.83
C ILE A 148 -7.87 -11.68 -17.06
N ASP A 149 -7.85 -10.53 -17.73
CA ASP A 149 -8.46 -9.34 -17.17
C ASP A 149 -9.99 -9.55 -17.18
N PRO A 150 -10.66 -9.59 -16.02
CA PRO A 150 -12.11 -9.77 -15.90
C PRO A 150 -12.89 -8.78 -16.76
N ILE A 151 -12.35 -7.57 -16.97
CA ILE A 151 -12.97 -6.52 -17.78
C ILE A 151 -13.08 -6.94 -19.26
N TYR A 152 -12.15 -7.76 -19.75
CA TYR A 152 -12.18 -8.25 -21.15
C TYR A 152 -13.16 -9.41 -21.36
N PHE A 153 -13.49 -10.16 -20.29
CA PHE A 153 -14.42 -11.28 -20.38
C PHE A 153 -15.86 -10.86 -20.13
N GLN A 154 -16.05 -9.72 -19.48
CA GLN A 154 -17.34 -9.04 -19.50
C GLN A 154 -17.63 -8.69 -20.96
N LYS A 155 -18.71 -9.23 -21.53
CA LYS A 155 -19.31 -8.68 -22.74
C LYS A 155 -19.81 -7.29 -22.36
N HIS A 156 -18.89 -6.33 -22.32
CA HIS A 156 -19.10 -4.98 -21.85
C HIS A 156 -20.36 -4.50 -22.54
N ASN A 157 -21.42 -4.31 -21.77
CA ASN A 157 -22.72 -3.97 -22.33
C ASN A 157 -22.71 -2.47 -22.63
N TRP A 158 -21.83 -2.09 -23.55
CA TRP A 158 -21.63 -0.72 -24.01
C TRP A 158 -22.95 -0.12 -24.50
N LEU A 159 -23.87 -0.96 -25.00
CA LEU A 159 -25.23 -0.55 -25.32
C LEU A 159 -25.97 -0.04 -24.08
N ASN A 160 -25.91 -0.75 -22.95
CA ASN A 160 -26.51 -0.27 -21.70
C ASN A 160 -25.86 1.02 -21.21
N GLU A 161 -24.53 1.17 -21.35
CA GLU A 161 -23.85 2.42 -20.98
C GLU A 161 -24.25 3.58 -21.90
N VAL A 162 -24.31 3.36 -23.21
CA VAL A 162 -24.74 4.35 -24.19
C VAL A 162 -26.21 4.72 -23.97
N LEU A 163 -27.10 3.73 -23.76
CA LEU A 163 -28.50 3.99 -23.45
C LEU A 163 -28.62 4.79 -22.15
N SER A 164 -27.91 4.41 -21.09
CA SER A 164 -27.87 5.14 -19.82
C SER A 164 -27.37 6.57 -19.99
N LEU A 165 -26.35 6.79 -20.81
CA LEU A 165 -25.86 8.11 -21.15
C LEU A 165 -26.93 8.91 -21.91
N LEU A 166 -27.53 8.34 -22.94
CA LEU A 166 -28.59 8.97 -23.73
C LEU A 166 -29.82 9.32 -22.88
N THR A 167 -30.19 8.51 -21.90
CA THR A 167 -31.29 8.86 -20.99
C THR A 167 -31.02 10.12 -20.18
N SER A 168 -29.75 10.45 -19.89
CA SER A 168 -29.41 11.72 -19.23
C SER A 168 -29.65 12.95 -20.12
N ALA A 169 -29.78 12.78 -21.44
CA ALA A 169 -30.10 13.87 -22.37
C ALA A 169 -31.50 14.46 -22.16
N ILE A 170 -32.35 13.82 -21.35
CA ILE A 170 -33.62 14.40 -20.89
C ILE A 170 -33.44 15.76 -20.19
N LYS A 171 -32.24 16.03 -19.67
CA LYS A 171 -31.84 17.35 -19.11
C LYS A 171 -32.02 18.51 -20.09
N ILE A 172 -31.96 18.25 -21.39
CA ILE A 172 -32.24 19.25 -22.44
C ILE A 172 -33.67 19.81 -22.29
N ALA A 173 -34.62 19.05 -21.73
CA ALA A 173 -35.97 19.53 -21.47
C ALA A 173 -35.99 20.71 -20.47
N GLU A 174 -35.16 20.69 -19.41
CA GLU A 174 -35.04 21.85 -18.50
C GLU A 174 -34.50 23.06 -19.25
N PHE A 175 -33.48 22.88 -20.10
CA PHE A 175 -32.91 23.97 -20.89
C PHE A 175 -33.96 24.60 -21.82
N ILE A 176 -34.71 23.77 -22.55
CA ILE A 176 -35.78 24.23 -23.46
C ILE A 176 -36.86 24.97 -22.68
N VAL A 177 -37.32 24.41 -21.54
CA VAL A 177 -38.35 25.08 -20.74
C VAL A 177 -37.84 26.41 -20.20
N LEU A 178 -36.63 26.48 -19.65
CA LEU A 178 -36.08 27.76 -19.17
C LEU A 178 -35.88 28.77 -20.31
N LEU A 179 -35.54 28.31 -21.52
CA LEU A 179 -35.48 29.16 -22.71
C LEU A 179 -36.86 29.74 -23.07
N CYS A 180 -37.94 28.94 -22.97
CA CYS A 180 -39.31 29.41 -23.20
C CYS A 180 -39.82 30.43 -22.18
N TYR A 181 -39.15 30.56 -21.03
CA TYR A 181 -39.46 31.55 -19.98
C TYR A 181 -38.41 32.69 -19.93
N ASP A 182 -37.71 32.94 -21.04
CA ASP A 182 -36.68 33.99 -21.19
C ASP A 182 -35.51 33.89 -20.19
N ALA A 183 -35.29 32.71 -19.61
CA ALA A 183 -34.24 32.44 -18.63
C ALA A 183 -33.07 31.63 -19.25
N ALA A 184 -32.71 31.96 -20.50
CA ALA A 184 -31.71 31.22 -21.29
C ALA A 184 -30.35 31.09 -20.57
N GLY A 185 -29.91 32.16 -19.89
CA GLY A 185 -28.65 32.15 -19.12
C GLY A 185 -28.67 31.14 -17.97
N LEU A 186 -29.79 31.02 -17.25
CA LEU A 186 -29.93 30.08 -16.14
C LEU A 186 -30.00 28.64 -16.67
N GLY A 187 -30.73 28.44 -17.77
CA GLY A 187 -30.76 27.15 -18.46
C GLY A 187 -29.37 26.71 -18.91
N LEU A 188 -28.59 27.59 -19.53
CA LEU A 188 -27.24 27.29 -19.99
C LEU A 188 -26.33 26.93 -18.82
N LEU A 189 -26.35 27.72 -17.74
CA LEU A 189 -25.52 27.45 -16.54
C LEU A 189 -25.90 26.14 -15.84
N SER A 190 -27.20 25.79 -15.76
CA SER A 190 -27.72 24.53 -15.22
C SER A 190 -27.30 23.33 -16.07
N ALA A 191 -27.30 23.48 -17.41
CA ALA A 191 -26.93 22.43 -18.35
C ALA A 191 -25.41 22.27 -18.54
N LEU A 192 -24.61 23.32 -18.28
CA LEU A 192 -23.17 23.34 -18.59
C LEU A 192 -22.39 22.20 -17.91
N SER A 193 -22.62 22.00 -16.62
CA SER A 193 -21.94 20.95 -15.86
C SER A 193 -22.31 19.54 -16.34
N TRP A 194 -23.59 19.31 -16.59
CA TRP A 194 -24.08 18.08 -17.23
C TRP A 194 -23.40 17.85 -18.58
N LEU A 195 -23.36 18.88 -19.45
CA LEU A 195 -22.81 18.77 -20.80
C LEU A 195 -21.34 18.35 -20.78
N VAL A 196 -20.53 18.95 -19.90
CA VAL A 196 -19.12 18.58 -19.74
C VAL A 196 -18.97 17.14 -19.32
N PHE A 197 -19.72 16.70 -18.31
CA PHE A 197 -19.70 15.31 -17.86
C PHE A 197 -20.25 14.33 -18.89
N PHE A 198 -21.25 14.72 -19.67
CA PHE A 198 -21.81 13.94 -20.78
C PHE A 198 -20.75 13.69 -21.86
N ILE A 199 -20.05 14.75 -22.29
CA ILE A 199 -18.98 14.67 -23.28
C ILE A 199 -17.84 13.77 -22.77
N TYR A 200 -17.42 13.95 -21.51
CA TYR A 200 -16.39 13.10 -20.91
C TYR A 200 -16.82 11.65 -20.79
N SER A 201 -18.09 11.38 -20.47
CA SER A 201 -18.62 10.02 -20.41
C SER A 201 -18.56 9.35 -21.77
N LEU A 202 -19.00 10.05 -22.81
CA LEU A 202 -18.92 9.58 -24.19
C LEU A 202 -17.46 9.28 -24.57
N PHE A 203 -16.54 10.18 -24.23
CA PHE A 203 -15.11 9.97 -24.47
C PHE A 203 -14.56 8.73 -23.75
N ILE A 204 -14.92 8.52 -22.47
CA ILE A 204 -14.49 7.34 -21.70
C ILE A 204 -15.04 6.05 -22.32
N ILE A 205 -16.32 6.02 -22.72
CA ILE A 205 -16.95 4.85 -23.36
C ILE A 205 -16.25 4.53 -24.69
N ILE A 206 -15.95 5.55 -25.51
CA ILE A 206 -15.24 5.35 -26.78
C ILE A 206 -13.83 4.82 -26.52
N MET A 207 -13.10 5.42 -25.57
CA MET A 207 -11.73 5.03 -25.26
C MET A 207 -11.63 3.67 -24.58
N SER A 208 -12.59 3.29 -23.74
CA SER A 208 -12.64 1.95 -23.13
C SER A 208 -12.81 0.90 -24.22
N ASN A 209 -13.75 1.11 -25.15
CA ASN A 209 -13.99 0.21 -26.26
C ASN A 209 -12.76 0.08 -27.19
N LEU A 210 -12.16 1.20 -27.58
CA LEU A 210 -10.90 1.18 -28.36
C LEU A 210 -9.78 0.48 -27.62
N SER A 211 -9.65 0.71 -26.31
CA SER A 211 -8.61 0.09 -25.50
C SER A 211 -8.80 -1.41 -25.32
N THR A 212 -10.02 -1.92 -25.30
CA THR A 212 -10.27 -3.38 -25.27
C THR A 212 -9.84 -4.07 -26.57
N SER A 213 -9.72 -3.33 -27.68
CA SER A 213 -9.20 -3.86 -28.94
C SER A 213 -7.66 -4.03 -28.93
N PHE A 214 -6.94 -3.26 -28.10
CA PHE A 214 -5.48 -3.34 -28.01
C PHE A 214 -5.01 -4.30 -26.91
N ARG A 215 -4.42 -5.42 -27.34
CA ARG A 215 -3.98 -6.61 -26.58
C ARG A 215 -2.85 -6.39 -25.55
N ASN A 216 -2.53 -5.17 -25.15
CA ASN A 216 -1.41 -4.86 -24.25
C ASN A 216 -1.80 -5.02 -22.76
N GLN A 217 -2.10 -6.27 -22.41
CA GLN A 217 -2.59 -6.69 -21.09
C GLN A 217 -1.53 -6.53 -19.97
N HIS A 218 -0.24 -6.55 -20.30
CA HIS A 218 0.84 -6.62 -19.31
C HIS A 218 1.10 -5.30 -18.56
N ASN A 219 0.75 -4.14 -19.13
CA ASN A 219 1.02 -2.84 -18.52
C ASN A 219 -0.05 -2.36 -17.52
N ARG A 220 -1.13 -3.12 -17.35
CA ARG A 220 -2.29 -2.74 -16.52
C ARG A 220 -2.56 -3.67 -15.35
N THR A 221 -1.66 -4.61 -15.08
CA THR A 221 -1.79 -5.49 -13.93
C THR A 221 -0.97 -4.99 -12.75
N ILE A 222 -1.46 -5.25 -11.55
CA ILE A 222 -0.77 -5.05 -10.28
C ILE A 222 -0.60 -6.41 -9.60
N ASP A 223 0.49 -6.56 -8.87
CA ASP A 223 0.70 -7.69 -7.98
C ASP A 223 0.42 -7.19 -6.55
N VAL A 224 -0.36 -7.93 -5.77
CA VAL A 224 -0.92 -7.45 -4.50
C VAL A 224 -0.76 -8.51 -3.42
N VAL A 225 -0.41 -8.05 -2.21
CA VAL A 225 -0.47 -8.85 -0.98
C VAL A 225 -1.28 -8.10 0.06
N VAL A 226 -2.29 -8.74 0.62
CA VAL A 226 -3.15 -8.17 1.67
C VAL A 226 -3.33 -9.15 2.83
N GLY A 227 -3.56 -8.59 4.01
CA GLY A 227 -3.75 -9.34 5.25
C GLY A 227 -3.36 -8.48 6.44
N ASN A 228 -3.42 -9.02 7.65
CA ASN A 228 -2.86 -8.32 8.80
C ASN A 228 -1.34 -8.42 8.74
N LEU A 229 -0.72 -7.35 8.24
CA LEU A 229 0.72 -7.29 8.03
C LEU A 229 1.50 -7.41 9.34
N PRO A 230 2.73 -7.95 9.31
CA PRO A 230 3.63 -7.94 10.45
C PRO A 230 3.95 -6.50 10.84
N ARG A 231 3.80 -6.19 12.13
CA ARG A 231 3.95 -4.84 12.71
C ARG A 231 4.85 -4.86 13.93
N PHE A 232 5.07 -3.69 14.52
CA PHE A 232 5.83 -3.63 15.76
C PHE A 232 5.10 -4.39 16.89
N GLY A 233 5.71 -5.42 17.48
CA GLY A 233 5.14 -6.24 18.55
C GLY A 233 3.99 -7.15 18.13
N GLN A 234 3.73 -7.28 16.83
CA GLN A 234 2.65 -8.12 16.30
C GLN A 234 3.13 -8.91 15.08
N PRO A 235 3.08 -10.26 15.10
CA PRO A 235 3.54 -11.12 14.00
C PRO A 235 2.82 -10.91 12.65
N GLY A 236 1.71 -10.16 12.66
CA GLY A 236 0.68 -10.31 11.65
C GLY A 236 -0.11 -11.57 11.97
N SER A 237 -1.43 -11.52 11.84
CA SER A 237 -2.30 -12.63 12.26
C SER A 237 -3.42 -12.86 11.26
N GLY A 238 -3.96 -14.08 11.23
CA GLY A 238 -5.03 -14.43 10.31
C GLY A 238 -4.53 -14.63 8.89
N GLY A 239 -5.47 -14.73 7.95
CA GLY A 239 -5.10 -15.15 6.61
C GLY A 239 -4.62 -14.02 5.71
N ARG A 240 -3.71 -14.40 4.82
CA ARG A 240 -3.10 -13.52 3.83
C ARG A 240 -3.51 -13.97 2.43
N ARG A 241 -3.58 -13.01 1.51
CA ARG A 241 -3.90 -13.27 0.11
C ARG A 241 -2.79 -12.72 -0.75
N ILE A 242 -2.23 -13.57 -1.61
CA ILE A 242 -1.20 -13.20 -2.58
C ILE A 242 -1.82 -13.34 -3.97
N CYS A 243 -2.00 -12.20 -4.65
CA CYS A 243 -2.65 -12.14 -5.95
C CYS A 243 -1.69 -11.54 -6.97
N LEU A 244 -1.33 -12.32 -7.99
CA LEU A 244 -0.48 -11.89 -9.09
C LEU A 244 -1.32 -11.55 -10.32
N GLY A 245 -0.97 -10.47 -11.00
CA GLY A 245 -1.61 -10.07 -12.26
C GLY A 245 -3.01 -9.49 -12.10
N VAL A 246 -3.38 -8.97 -10.93
CA VAL A 246 -4.70 -8.36 -10.67
C VAL A 246 -4.88 -7.17 -11.60
N PRO A 247 -6.00 -7.03 -12.33
CA PRO A 247 -6.25 -5.86 -13.15
C PRO A 247 -6.26 -4.58 -12.29
N GLN A 248 -5.70 -3.50 -12.80
CA GLN A 248 -5.78 -2.21 -12.12
C GLN A 248 -7.14 -1.56 -12.36
N ASN A 249 -7.75 -1.01 -11.30
CA ASN A 249 -8.91 -0.14 -11.43
C ASN A 249 -8.65 1.02 -12.41
N GLN A 250 -9.48 1.12 -13.44
CA GLN A 250 -9.36 2.10 -14.52
C GLN A 250 -9.55 3.55 -14.03
N ARG A 251 -10.29 3.77 -12.94
CA ARG A 251 -10.48 5.08 -12.31
C ARG A 251 -9.16 5.71 -11.85
N ARG A 252 -8.14 4.89 -11.56
CA ARG A 252 -6.79 5.37 -11.20
C ARG A 252 -5.95 5.79 -12.41
N SER A 253 -6.46 5.64 -13.63
CA SER A 253 -5.76 6.05 -14.85
C SER A 253 -5.79 7.57 -15.06
N LEU A 254 -4.90 8.07 -15.91
CA LEU A 254 -4.88 9.49 -16.29
C LEU A 254 -6.10 9.89 -17.13
N LEU A 255 -6.90 8.95 -17.64
CA LEU A 255 -8.09 9.25 -18.43
C LEU A 255 -9.22 9.84 -17.59
N TRP A 256 -9.35 9.43 -16.32
CA TRP A 256 -10.43 9.86 -15.44
C TRP A 256 -10.15 11.20 -14.75
N LYS A 257 -8.88 11.52 -14.51
CA LYS A 257 -8.49 12.74 -13.78
C LYS A 257 -8.96 14.05 -14.42
N PRO A 258 -8.85 14.26 -15.74
CA PRO A 258 -9.36 15.46 -16.38
C PRO A 258 -10.86 15.65 -16.16
N ALA A 259 -11.66 14.58 -16.23
CA ALA A 259 -13.10 14.65 -16.00
C ALA A 259 -13.41 15.21 -14.61
N TRP A 260 -12.66 14.82 -13.58
CA TRP A 260 -12.82 15.35 -12.22
C TRP A 260 -12.33 16.79 -12.08
N ILE A 261 -11.17 17.14 -12.66
CA ILE A 261 -10.63 18.52 -12.59
C ILE A 261 -11.57 19.51 -13.27
N PHE A 262 -11.92 19.24 -14.53
CA PHE A 262 -12.82 20.10 -15.30
C PHE A 262 -14.23 20.07 -14.74
N GLY A 263 -14.70 18.89 -14.30
CA GLY A 263 -15.98 18.73 -13.63
C GLY A 263 -16.10 19.62 -12.39
N ALA A 264 -15.12 19.57 -11.48
CA ALA A 264 -15.11 20.42 -10.30
C ALA A 264 -15.11 21.92 -10.64
N ALA A 265 -14.27 22.34 -11.60
CA ALA A 265 -14.15 23.73 -12.00
C ALA A 265 -15.45 24.28 -12.61
N VAL A 266 -16.00 23.55 -13.59
CA VAL A 266 -17.24 23.93 -14.28
C VAL A 266 -18.42 23.89 -13.33
N TYR A 267 -18.50 22.89 -12.45
CA TYR A 267 -19.61 22.79 -11.51
C TYR A 267 -19.57 23.87 -10.44
N THR A 268 -18.38 24.24 -9.96
CA THR A 268 -18.19 25.42 -9.08
C THR A 268 -18.61 26.70 -9.79
N TYR A 269 -18.21 26.87 -11.06
CA TYR A 269 -18.59 28.03 -11.85
C TYR A 269 -20.12 28.12 -12.04
N SER A 270 -20.76 27.02 -12.45
CA SER A 270 -22.22 26.90 -12.60
C SER A 270 -22.96 27.16 -11.28
N LEU A 271 -22.43 26.68 -10.15
CA LEU A 271 -23.01 26.91 -8.83
C LEU A 271 -23.02 28.40 -8.48
N VAL A 272 -21.86 29.06 -8.51
CA VAL A 272 -21.72 30.46 -8.12
C VAL A 272 -22.53 31.38 -9.03
N HIS A 273 -22.39 31.23 -10.35
CA HIS A 273 -23.10 32.09 -11.30
C HIS A 273 -24.58 31.75 -11.40
N GLY A 274 -24.95 30.48 -11.23
CA GLY A 274 -26.34 30.05 -11.18
C GLY A 274 -27.10 30.73 -10.06
N TYR A 275 -26.52 30.82 -8.86
CA TYR A 275 -27.13 31.53 -7.73
C TYR A 275 -27.18 33.05 -7.92
N ALA A 276 -26.11 33.64 -8.46
CA ALA A 276 -26.11 35.07 -8.78
C ALA A 276 -27.23 35.42 -9.76
N LEU A 277 -27.43 34.58 -10.79
CA LEU A 277 -28.47 34.78 -11.79
C LEU A 277 -29.86 34.45 -11.25
N LEU A 278 -30.00 33.46 -10.37
CA LEU A 278 -31.29 33.08 -9.76
C LEU A 278 -31.90 34.25 -8.97
N ASN A 279 -31.06 35.08 -8.32
CA ASN A 279 -31.50 36.27 -7.60
C ASN A 279 -32.10 37.36 -8.51
N THR A 280 -31.79 37.33 -9.82
CA THR A 280 -32.32 38.29 -10.79
C THR A 280 -33.52 37.75 -11.57
N GLN A 281 -33.94 36.50 -11.32
CA GLN A 281 -35.02 35.86 -12.08
C GLN A 281 -36.41 36.11 -11.47
N ASN A 282 -37.42 36.02 -12.34
CA ASN A 282 -38.82 36.04 -11.95
C ASN A 282 -39.19 34.83 -11.08
N GLU A 283 -40.20 35.00 -10.21
CA GLU A 283 -40.62 33.94 -9.28
C GLU A 283 -41.04 32.66 -9.98
N ASN A 284 -41.75 32.78 -11.12
CA ASN A 284 -42.15 31.62 -11.93
C ASN A 284 -40.94 30.81 -12.41
N VAL A 285 -39.87 31.49 -12.84
CA VAL A 285 -38.62 30.85 -13.29
C VAL A 285 -37.96 30.11 -12.13
N ILE A 286 -37.91 30.74 -10.95
CA ILE A 286 -37.34 30.12 -9.74
C ILE A 286 -38.11 28.85 -9.37
N ILE A 287 -39.44 28.88 -9.40
CA ILE A 287 -40.30 27.73 -9.10
C ILE A 287 -40.08 26.61 -10.12
N ILE A 288 -40.09 26.92 -11.42
CA ILE A 288 -39.85 25.95 -12.50
C ILE A 288 -38.48 25.30 -12.36
N TRP A 289 -37.44 26.12 -12.20
CA TRP A 289 -36.07 25.65 -12.01
C TRP A 289 -35.97 24.75 -10.76
N THR A 290 -36.53 25.17 -9.63
CA THR A 290 -36.54 24.36 -8.40
C THR A 290 -37.26 23.04 -8.60
N GLY A 291 -38.39 23.03 -9.32
CA GLY A 291 -39.13 21.83 -9.69
C GLY A 291 -38.27 20.86 -10.50
N PHE A 292 -37.52 21.37 -11.50
CA PHE A 292 -36.54 20.57 -12.23
C PHE A 292 -35.43 20.04 -11.33
N GLN A 293 -34.84 20.86 -10.44
CA GLN A 293 -33.78 20.40 -9.55
C GLN A 293 -34.22 19.25 -8.63
N LEU A 294 -35.46 19.29 -8.14
CA LEU A 294 -36.08 18.22 -7.35
C LEU A 294 -36.38 16.97 -8.19
N LEU A 295 -36.92 17.15 -9.40
CA LEU A 295 -37.15 16.05 -10.34
C LEU A 295 -35.84 15.33 -10.68
N TRP A 296 -34.79 16.09 -10.97
CA TRP A 296 -33.46 15.57 -11.26
C TRP A 296 -32.84 14.85 -10.08
N LEU A 297 -33.04 15.36 -8.87
CA LEU A 297 -32.61 14.68 -7.65
C LEU A 297 -33.29 13.30 -7.55
N PHE A 298 -34.60 13.23 -7.75
CA PHE A 298 -35.36 11.97 -7.74
C PHE A 298 -34.89 11.01 -8.83
N LEU A 299 -34.79 11.47 -10.07
CA LEU A 299 -34.36 10.64 -11.21
C LEU A 299 -32.92 10.15 -11.05
N ARG A 300 -32.03 10.96 -10.44
CA ARG A 300 -30.67 10.53 -10.09
C ARG A 300 -30.68 9.36 -9.11
N PHE A 301 -31.52 9.39 -8.09
CA PHE A 301 -31.68 8.25 -7.17
C PHE A 301 -32.22 7.02 -7.89
N LEU A 302 -33.25 7.19 -8.73
CA LEU A 302 -33.81 6.10 -9.52
C LEU A 302 -32.74 5.46 -10.42
N PHE A 303 -31.95 6.28 -11.14
CA PHE A 303 -30.83 5.80 -11.95
C PHE A 303 -29.80 5.02 -11.12
N PHE A 304 -29.39 5.56 -9.96
CA PHE A 304 -28.39 4.91 -9.11
C PHE A 304 -28.77 3.49 -8.69
N TRP A 305 -30.06 3.26 -8.42
CA TRP A 305 -30.60 1.95 -8.06
C TRP A 305 -30.79 1.04 -9.28
N LEU A 306 -31.30 1.57 -10.39
CA LEU A 306 -31.52 0.78 -11.61
C LEU A 306 -30.21 0.34 -12.27
N ALA A 307 -29.13 1.10 -12.10
CA ALA A 307 -27.83 0.84 -12.70
C ALA A 307 -26.88 0.00 -11.81
N GLU A 308 -27.37 -0.65 -10.74
CA GLU A 308 -26.52 -1.28 -9.71
C GLU A 308 -25.48 -2.26 -10.27
N ASP A 309 -25.84 -3.03 -11.30
CA ASP A 309 -24.98 -4.06 -11.88
C ASP A 309 -24.12 -3.57 -13.06
N ALA A 310 -24.15 -2.28 -13.39
CA ALA A 310 -23.41 -1.73 -14.52
C ALA A 310 -21.88 -1.84 -14.38
N ASP A 311 -21.38 -1.89 -13.14
CA ASP A 311 -19.95 -1.77 -12.83
C ASP A 311 -19.39 -2.95 -12.00
N LYS A 312 -20.21 -3.95 -11.66
CA LYS A 312 -19.73 -5.12 -10.92
C LYS A 312 -18.86 -5.97 -11.87
N PRO A 313 -17.56 -6.16 -11.57
CA PRO A 313 -16.73 -7.04 -12.39
C PRO A 313 -17.25 -8.46 -12.25
N THR A 314 -17.48 -9.15 -13.37
CA THR A 314 -17.71 -10.60 -13.33
C THR A 314 -16.37 -11.26 -13.06
N THR A 315 -16.17 -11.76 -11.84
CA THR A 315 -14.90 -12.38 -11.46
C THR A 315 -14.83 -13.80 -12.02
N ILE A 316 -13.85 -14.02 -12.88
CA ILE A 316 -13.41 -15.39 -13.18
C ILE A 316 -12.54 -15.81 -11.99
N PRO A 317 -12.81 -16.96 -11.35
CA PRO A 317 -12.00 -17.43 -10.25
C PRO A 317 -10.52 -17.45 -10.63
N PRO A 318 -9.62 -16.91 -9.80
CA PRO A 318 -8.19 -16.97 -10.09
C PRO A 318 -7.72 -18.41 -10.21
N SER A 319 -6.75 -18.66 -11.11
CA SER A 319 -6.05 -19.94 -11.09
C SER A 319 -5.15 -19.98 -9.86
N SER A 320 -5.39 -20.95 -8.98
CA SER A 320 -4.57 -21.20 -7.80
C SER A 320 -3.35 -22.04 -8.17
N LYS A 321 -2.17 -21.63 -7.71
CA LYS A 321 -0.91 -22.37 -7.92
C LYS A 321 -0.12 -22.49 -6.63
N VAL A 322 0.57 -23.61 -6.43
CA VAL A 322 1.54 -23.75 -5.34
C VAL A 322 2.87 -23.07 -5.73
N TYR A 323 3.67 -22.62 -4.76
CA TYR A 323 5.00 -22.04 -5.01
C TYR A 323 5.90 -22.92 -5.90
N SER A 324 5.83 -24.25 -5.74
CA SER A 324 6.57 -25.23 -6.55
C SER A 324 6.27 -25.12 -8.05
N ASP A 325 5.08 -24.63 -8.41
CA ASP A 325 4.56 -24.62 -9.77
C ASP A 325 4.66 -23.24 -10.44
N LEU A 326 5.29 -22.29 -9.74
CA LEU A 326 5.53 -20.95 -10.25
C LEU A 326 6.68 -20.92 -11.24
N GLN A 327 6.55 -20.02 -12.21
CA GLN A 327 7.61 -19.68 -13.14
C GLN A 327 8.54 -18.63 -12.52
N ASP A 328 9.80 -18.56 -12.97
CA ASP A 328 10.82 -17.64 -12.42
C ASP A 328 10.37 -16.17 -12.36
N PHE A 329 9.64 -15.70 -13.36
CA PHE A 329 9.13 -14.33 -13.36
C PHE A 329 8.04 -14.09 -12.30
N GLU A 330 7.26 -15.12 -11.94
CA GLU A 330 6.24 -15.05 -10.88
C GLU A 330 6.92 -15.00 -9.51
N ILE A 331 7.97 -15.81 -9.33
CA ILE A 331 8.83 -15.78 -8.15
C ILE A 331 9.43 -14.38 -7.96
N ARG A 332 9.94 -13.75 -9.03
CA ARG A 332 10.45 -12.36 -8.97
C ARG A 332 9.40 -11.36 -8.53
N LYS A 333 8.14 -11.52 -8.94
CA LYS A 333 7.03 -10.65 -8.48
C LYS A 333 6.78 -10.81 -6.99
N ILE A 334 6.85 -12.03 -6.48
CA ILE A 334 6.71 -12.32 -5.04
C ILE A 334 7.88 -11.74 -4.26
N GLN A 335 9.11 -11.90 -4.73
CA GLN A 335 10.29 -11.27 -4.11
C GLN A 335 10.15 -9.75 -4.05
N MET A 336 9.57 -9.12 -5.07
CA MET A 336 9.28 -7.69 -5.07
C MET A 336 8.18 -7.31 -4.07
N LEU A 337 7.17 -8.14 -3.89
CA LEU A 337 6.14 -7.96 -2.86
C LEU A 337 6.73 -8.11 -1.45
N MET A 338 7.58 -9.12 -1.23
CA MET A 338 8.33 -9.32 0.02
C MET A 338 9.20 -8.11 0.38
N LEU A 339 9.95 -7.57 -0.59
CA LEU A 339 10.71 -6.33 -0.39
C LEU A 339 9.81 -5.13 -0.11
N SER A 340 8.62 -5.08 -0.72
CA SER A 340 7.64 -4.03 -0.45
C SER A 340 7.11 -4.11 0.97
N LEU A 341 6.84 -5.31 1.49
CA LEU A 341 6.47 -5.54 2.89
C LEU A 341 7.59 -5.09 3.84
N SER A 342 8.84 -5.46 3.55
CA SER A 342 10.01 -5.04 4.34
C SER A 342 10.12 -3.52 4.39
N ARG A 343 10.03 -2.83 3.25
CA ARG A 343 10.05 -1.36 3.20
C ARG A 343 8.86 -0.72 3.89
N CYS A 344 7.69 -1.36 3.85
CA CYS A 344 6.53 -0.93 4.61
C CYS A 344 6.84 -0.97 6.11
N GLN A 345 7.35 -2.09 6.60
CA GLN A 345 7.77 -2.25 7.99
C GLN A 345 8.83 -1.22 8.40
N MET A 346 9.87 -1.00 7.58
CA MET A 346 10.91 0.02 7.84
C MET A 346 10.34 1.43 7.97
N ASN A 347 9.39 1.81 7.10
CA ASN A 347 8.80 3.14 7.09
C ASN A 347 7.94 3.43 8.34
N ILE A 348 7.36 2.40 8.95
CA ILE A 348 6.52 2.52 10.15
C ILE A 348 7.24 2.06 11.42
N HIS A 349 8.52 1.68 11.33
CA HIS A 349 9.25 1.11 12.46
C HIS A 349 9.58 2.18 13.51
N ARG A 350 9.45 1.84 14.80
CA ARG A 350 9.73 2.75 15.93
C ARG A 350 11.19 3.20 16.04
N ARG A 351 12.16 2.32 15.74
CA ARG A 351 13.59 2.67 15.55
C ARG A 351 13.82 3.70 14.42
N GLY A 352 12.83 3.94 13.57
CA GLY A 352 12.94 4.86 12.44
C GLY A 352 13.55 4.20 11.20
N LYS A 353 13.15 4.70 10.03
CA LYS A 353 13.61 4.19 8.73
C LYS A 353 15.13 4.21 8.59
N PHE A 354 15.78 5.26 9.11
CA PHE A 354 17.22 5.47 9.01
C PHE A 354 18.03 4.29 9.58
N SER A 355 17.51 3.60 10.61
CA SER A 355 18.17 2.42 11.19
C SER A 355 18.31 1.27 10.20
N TYR A 356 17.49 1.20 9.16
CA TYR A 356 17.48 0.09 8.21
C TYR A 356 18.00 0.48 6.82
N GLU A 357 18.54 1.70 6.66
CA GLU A 357 18.94 2.17 5.34
C GLU A 357 20.13 1.42 4.74
N SER A 358 20.91 0.73 5.57
CA SER A 358 22.00 -0.17 5.19
C SER A 358 21.56 -1.64 5.03
N ASP A 359 20.27 -1.96 5.14
CA ASP A 359 19.82 -3.30 4.79
C ASP A 359 19.70 -3.45 3.26
N ILE A 360 19.70 -4.69 2.78
CA ILE A 360 19.48 -5.02 1.36
C ILE A 360 18.10 -4.52 0.90
N LYS A 361 18.04 -3.91 -0.30
CA LYS A 361 16.81 -3.30 -0.85
C LYS A 361 16.44 -3.79 -2.25
N THR A 362 17.16 -4.77 -2.78
CA THR A 362 17.07 -5.23 -4.18
C THR A 362 16.96 -6.75 -4.25
N HIS A 363 16.02 -7.25 -5.04
CA HIS A 363 15.80 -8.71 -5.19
C HIS A 363 16.95 -9.40 -5.91
N MET A 364 17.62 -8.72 -6.86
CA MET A 364 18.72 -9.31 -7.63
C MET A 364 19.87 -9.83 -6.75
N LYS A 365 20.26 -9.03 -5.75
CA LYS A 365 21.29 -9.44 -4.79
C LYS A 365 20.83 -10.63 -3.95
N ILE A 366 19.60 -10.60 -3.43
CA ILE A 366 19.02 -11.74 -2.70
C ILE A 366 19.06 -13.01 -3.57
N GLU A 367 18.64 -12.92 -4.84
CA GLU A 367 18.67 -14.05 -5.78
C GLU A 367 20.11 -14.56 -6.02
N GLU A 368 21.09 -13.66 -6.15
CA GLU A 368 22.51 -13.98 -6.29
C GLU A 368 23.08 -14.69 -5.04
N ASP A 369 22.83 -14.15 -3.85
CA ASP A 369 23.31 -14.69 -2.58
C ASP A 369 22.66 -16.03 -2.21
N LEU A 370 21.39 -16.22 -2.58
CA LEU A 370 20.72 -17.48 -2.33
C LEU A 370 21.12 -18.58 -3.33
N ARG A 371 21.48 -18.22 -4.57
CA ARG A 371 21.91 -19.17 -5.61
C ARG A 371 23.36 -19.55 -5.52
N SER A 372 24.22 -18.67 -5.01
CA SER A 372 25.63 -18.98 -4.80
C SER A 372 25.80 -20.14 -3.82
N GLY A 373 24.78 -20.45 -3.01
CA GLY A 373 24.72 -21.66 -2.18
C GLY A 373 25.75 -21.67 -1.04
N SER A 374 26.63 -20.67 -0.97
CA SER A 374 27.68 -20.56 0.05
C SER A 374 27.08 -20.07 1.37
N ILE A 375 26.31 -20.93 2.03
CA ILE A 375 26.28 -20.94 3.49
C ILE A 375 27.58 -21.62 3.89
N SER A 376 28.51 -20.84 4.41
CA SER A 376 29.82 -21.34 4.83
C SER A 376 29.68 -22.37 5.97
N ASN A 377 30.59 -23.36 6.00
CA ASN A 377 30.75 -24.41 7.02
C ASN A 377 31.04 -23.92 8.45
N VAL A 378 30.71 -22.66 8.81
CA VAL A 378 30.73 -22.17 10.20
C VAL A 378 29.87 -23.03 11.14
N LEU A 379 28.93 -23.82 10.59
CA LEU A 379 28.05 -24.71 11.32
C LEU A 379 28.69 -26.04 11.77
N ASP A 380 29.78 -26.50 11.16
CA ASP A 380 30.44 -27.77 11.54
C ASP A 380 31.17 -27.70 12.90
N SER A 381 31.32 -26.50 13.47
CA SER A 381 32.01 -26.26 14.75
C SER A 381 31.12 -25.68 15.84
N MET A 382 29.80 -25.71 15.67
CA MET A 382 28.83 -25.24 16.66
C MET A 382 28.59 -26.30 17.76
N PRO A 383 28.23 -25.92 19.01
CA PRO A 383 27.91 -26.86 20.09
C PRO A 383 26.77 -27.84 19.73
N GLU A 384 26.71 -29.00 20.41
CA GLU A 384 25.75 -30.10 20.16
C GLU A 384 24.25 -29.70 20.11
N CYS A 385 23.88 -28.53 20.61
CA CYS A 385 22.51 -27.99 20.55
C CYS A 385 22.06 -27.58 19.13
N TYR A 386 22.96 -27.52 18.14
CA TYR A 386 22.67 -27.15 16.75
C TYR A 386 22.53 -28.34 15.78
N SER A 387 22.49 -29.58 16.30
CA SER A 387 22.41 -30.86 15.56
C SER A 387 21.14 -31.08 14.71
N GLN A 388 20.26 -30.08 14.57
CA GLN A 388 19.04 -30.15 13.75
C GLN A 388 19.17 -29.51 12.37
N ILE A 389 20.35 -29.00 12.01
CA ILE A 389 20.58 -28.43 10.68
C ILE A 389 20.94 -29.57 9.72
N PRO A 390 20.24 -29.73 8.57
CA PRO A 390 20.60 -30.73 7.57
C PRO A 390 22.06 -30.56 7.12
N GLN A 391 22.86 -31.62 7.26
CA GLN A 391 24.26 -31.67 6.82
C GLN A 391 24.42 -31.30 5.32
N GLU A 392 23.35 -31.46 4.54
CA GLU A 392 23.26 -31.19 3.10
C GLU A 392 23.33 -29.69 2.73
N LEU A 393 23.19 -28.77 3.70
CA LEU A 393 23.30 -27.32 3.49
C LEU A 393 24.73 -26.77 3.73
N ILE A 394 25.67 -27.65 4.04
CA ILE A 394 27.04 -27.34 4.50
C ILE A 394 28.00 -27.68 3.36
N ASP A 395 28.13 -26.76 2.40
CA ASP A 395 29.10 -26.88 1.32
C ASP A 395 29.94 -25.60 1.28
N ASN A 396 31.14 -25.63 1.87
CA ASN A 396 32.40 -25.03 1.41
C ASN A 396 33.43 -24.95 2.57
N ASP A 397 34.68 -25.35 2.32
CA ASP A 397 35.87 -25.20 3.18
C ASP A 397 36.22 -23.71 3.44
N TRP A 398 35.36 -23.00 4.17
CA TRP A 398 35.63 -21.63 4.58
C TRP A 398 36.63 -21.61 5.74
N GLU A 399 37.89 -21.34 5.44
CA GLU A 399 38.89 -21.12 6.48
C GLU A 399 38.63 -19.79 7.19
N ILE A 400 38.48 -19.83 8.52
CA ILE A 400 38.37 -18.64 9.36
C ILE A 400 39.61 -17.76 9.13
N PRO A 401 39.46 -16.51 8.66
CA PRO A 401 40.61 -15.67 8.36
C PRO A 401 41.42 -15.39 9.63
N THR A 402 42.74 -15.60 9.55
CA THR A 402 43.66 -15.29 10.65
C THR A 402 43.86 -13.79 10.85
N THR A 403 43.59 -12.97 9.82
CA THR A 403 43.75 -11.50 9.83
C THR A 403 42.43 -10.79 9.55
N MET A 404 42.16 -9.69 10.25
CA MET A 404 40.93 -8.89 10.08
C MET A 404 40.86 -8.13 8.75
N ASP A 405 42.01 -7.87 8.13
CA ASP A 405 42.11 -7.12 6.88
C ASP A 405 41.53 -7.88 5.68
N ASP A 406 41.39 -9.20 5.80
CA ASP A 406 40.86 -10.06 4.75
C ASP A 406 39.33 -10.09 4.74
N ILE A 407 38.69 -9.74 5.85
CA ILE A 407 37.23 -9.78 6.00
C ILE A 407 36.62 -8.51 5.41
N ARG A 408 35.41 -8.61 4.86
CA ARG A 408 34.63 -7.46 4.41
C ARG A 408 33.14 -7.77 4.53
N ILE A 409 32.36 -6.83 5.06
CA ILE A 409 30.89 -6.98 5.04
C ILE A 409 30.36 -6.44 3.72
N ILE A 410 29.73 -7.30 2.91
CA ILE A 410 29.17 -6.90 1.62
C ILE A 410 27.82 -6.23 1.84
N HIS A 411 26.91 -6.95 2.52
CA HIS A 411 25.59 -6.44 2.87
C HIS A 411 24.91 -7.26 3.98
N VAL A 412 23.74 -6.78 4.43
CA VAL A 412 22.95 -7.39 5.50
C VAL A 412 21.51 -7.62 5.03
N ILE A 413 20.99 -8.82 5.31
CA ILE A 413 19.57 -9.15 5.24
C ILE A 413 19.00 -8.97 6.65
N GLY A 414 18.28 -7.88 6.86
CA GLY A 414 17.78 -7.49 8.18
C GLY A 414 16.48 -8.16 8.60
N ASP A 415 16.13 -7.97 9.88
CA ASP A 415 14.89 -8.44 10.52
C ASP A 415 13.63 -8.09 9.71
N THR A 416 13.52 -6.87 9.19
CA THR A 416 12.30 -6.46 8.45
C THR A 416 12.05 -7.32 7.20
N LEU A 417 13.11 -7.77 6.54
CA LEU A 417 13.03 -8.63 5.36
C LEU A 417 12.80 -10.09 5.76
N LEU A 418 13.55 -10.59 6.75
CA LEU A 418 13.36 -11.94 7.29
C LEU A 418 11.93 -12.14 7.81
N ARG A 419 11.40 -11.17 8.57
CA ARG A 419 10.00 -11.17 9.02
C ARG A 419 9.00 -11.14 7.88
N SER A 420 9.27 -10.38 6.82
CA SER A 420 8.41 -10.35 5.63
C SER A 420 8.38 -11.71 4.94
N ALA A 421 9.53 -12.38 4.86
CA ALA A 421 9.63 -13.73 4.31
C ALA A 421 8.87 -14.73 5.17
N CYS A 422 9.11 -14.77 6.49
CA CYS A 422 8.41 -15.65 7.43
C CYS A 422 6.89 -15.49 7.33
N TRP A 423 6.41 -14.24 7.33
CA TRP A 423 4.97 -13.96 7.23
C TRP A 423 4.39 -14.42 5.89
N LEU A 424 5.08 -14.19 4.76
CA LEU A 424 4.64 -14.70 3.46
C LEU A 424 4.64 -16.23 3.38
N ALA A 425 5.64 -16.87 3.98
CA ALA A 425 5.80 -18.31 4.08
C ALA A 425 4.82 -18.95 5.09
N GLY A 426 4.21 -18.14 5.94
CA GLY A 426 3.18 -18.54 6.91
C GLY A 426 3.70 -19.22 8.15
N THR A 427 4.95 -18.95 8.50
CA THR A 427 5.58 -19.49 9.70
C THR A 427 5.31 -18.60 10.90
N THR A 428 5.03 -19.24 12.02
CA THR A 428 4.81 -18.60 13.32
C THR A 428 6.08 -18.64 14.15
N HIS A 429 7.17 -18.05 13.64
CA HIS A 429 8.37 -17.85 14.46
C HIS A 429 8.08 -16.85 15.57
N ASN A 430 8.82 -16.92 16.67
CA ASN A 430 8.69 -15.94 17.75
C ASN A 430 9.08 -14.55 17.23
N HIS A 431 8.07 -13.73 16.95
CA HIS A 431 8.22 -12.44 16.30
C HIS A 431 9.11 -11.46 17.06
N ASP A 432 9.02 -11.50 18.39
CA ASP A 432 9.84 -10.64 19.25
C ASP A 432 11.32 -11.02 19.19
N MET A 433 11.61 -12.27 18.81
CA MET A 433 12.97 -12.74 18.58
C MET A 433 13.47 -12.43 17.16
N LEU A 434 12.60 -12.18 16.18
CA LEU A 434 13.05 -11.81 14.84
C LEU A 434 13.65 -10.39 14.75
N TYR A 435 13.39 -9.49 15.70
CA TYR A 435 13.83 -8.09 15.67
C TYR A 435 15.34 -7.84 15.57
N ASP A 436 16.08 -8.78 16.12
CA ASP A 436 17.53 -8.72 16.22
C ASP A 436 18.16 -9.83 15.37
N ALA A 437 17.33 -10.57 14.61
CA ALA A 437 17.75 -11.57 13.65
C ALA A 437 18.22 -10.91 12.34
N CYS A 438 19.32 -11.41 11.78
CA CYS A 438 19.82 -11.00 10.49
C CYS A 438 20.69 -12.08 9.83
N MET A 439 20.87 -11.96 8.52
CA MET A 439 21.95 -12.64 7.80
C MET A 439 22.98 -11.60 7.36
N VAL A 440 24.25 -11.92 7.50
CA VAL A 440 25.35 -11.05 7.08
C VAL A 440 26.12 -11.73 5.97
N CYS A 441 26.24 -11.04 4.82
CA CYS A 441 27.08 -11.49 3.72
C CYS A 441 28.51 -10.98 3.95
N VAL A 442 29.42 -11.92 4.17
CA VAL A 442 30.83 -11.68 4.49
C VAL A 442 31.67 -12.15 3.31
N GLU A 443 32.56 -11.28 2.82
CA GLU A 443 33.59 -11.61 1.85
C GLU A 443 34.93 -11.78 2.57
N SER A 444 35.66 -12.84 2.24
CA SER A 444 37.02 -13.10 2.67
C SER A 444 37.80 -13.74 1.54
N ARG A 445 38.99 -13.20 1.24
CA ARG A 445 39.89 -13.73 0.19
C ARG A 445 39.20 -13.96 -1.17
N GLY A 446 38.21 -13.14 -1.49
CA GLY A 446 37.43 -13.22 -2.75
C GLY A 446 36.30 -14.25 -2.76
N GLN A 447 36.07 -14.96 -1.65
CA GLN A 447 34.91 -15.83 -1.45
C GLN A 447 33.88 -15.09 -0.60
N SER A 448 32.60 -15.30 -0.89
CA SER A 448 31.49 -14.68 -0.16
C SER A 448 30.64 -15.76 0.50
N ALA A 449 30.25 -15.52 1.75
CA ALA A 449 29.40 -16.41 2.51
C ALA A 449 28.28 -15.65 3.21
N LEU A 450 27.08 -16.23 3.23
CA LEU A 450 25.94 -15.70 3.96
C LEU A 450 25.81 -16.42 5.29
N VAL A 451 26.01 -15.69 6.40
CA VAL A 451 26.11 -16.27 7.75
C VAL A 451 24.96 -15.76 8.62
N PRO A 452 24.24 -16.62 9.36
CA PRO A 452 23.26 -16.18 10.35
C PRO A 452 23.96 -15.44 11.49
N ALA A 453 23.39 -14.33 11.91
CA ALA A 453 23.97 -13.48 12.94
C ALA A 453 22.89 -12.88 13.83
N ALA A 454 23.32 -12.29 14.94
CA ALA A 454 22.50 -11.41 15.76
C ALA A 454 22.94 -9.97 15.56
N ARG A 455 22.00 -9.03 15.60
CA ARG A 455 22.29 -7.59 15.57
C ARG A 455 21.52 -6.83 16.61
N VAL A 456 22.13 -5.82 17.19
CA VAL A 456 21.50 -4.92 18.16
C VAL A 456 21.76 -3.47 17.83
N LEU A 457 20.74 -2.66 18.06
CA LEU A 457 20.86 -1.21 17.97
C LEU A 457 21.08 -0.68 19.39
N PHE A 458 22.21 -0.03 19.63
CA PHE A 458 22.57 0.54 20.94
C PHE A 458 22.80 2.05 20.84
N SER A 459 22.71 2.74 21.98
CA SER A 459 22.95 4.19 22.08
C SER A 459 24.43 4.48 22.23
N THR A 460 24.93 5.49 21.50
CA THR A 460 26.33 5.97 21.63
C THR A 460 26.47 7.12 22.63
N VAL A 461 25.36 7.58 23.23
CA VAL A 461 25.39 8.68 24.19
C VAL A 461 26.01 8.20 25.51
N PRO A 462 27.08 8.87 26.00
CA PRO A 462 27.68 8.52 27.29
C PRO A 462 26.69 8.69 28.44
N ARG A 463 26.78 7.80 29.43
CA ARG A 463 25.97 7.84 30.65
C ARG A 463 26.13 9.18 31.38
N ASP A 464 25.01 9.76 31.84
CA ASP A 464 25.06 10.80 32.87
C ASP A 464 25.41 10.11 34.21
N PRO A 465 26.57 10.41 34.82
CA PRO A 465 27.01 9.78 36.06
C PRO A 465 26.08 10.05 37.25
N ASN A 466 25.16 11.01 37.16
CA ASN A 466 24.18 11.33 38.19
C ASN A 466 22.82 10.65 37.98
N TYR A 467 22.69 9.77 36.98
CA TYR A 467 21.43 9.10 36.66
C TYR A 467 21.19 7.88 37.54
N ASP A 468 20.04 7.85 38.22
CA ASP A 468 19.60 6.82 39.16
C ASP A 468 19.63 5.41 38.51
N PRO A 469 20.43 4.46 39.05
CA PRO A 469 20.50 3.09 38.55
C PRO A 469 19.16 2.33 38.66
N ASP A 470 18.25 2.71 39.56
CA ASP A 470 16.92 2.10 39.66
C ASP A 470 15.97 2.55 38.52
N ASN A 471 16.37 3.57 37.76
CA ASN A 471 15.70 4.07 36.55
C ASN A 471 16.40 3.60 35.26
N GLU A 472 17.22 2.54 35.30
CA GLU A 472 17.94 2.02 34.14
C GLU A 472 16.99 1.75 32.96
N ARG A 473 17.07 2.63 31.94
CA ARG A 473 16.40 2.43 30.65
C ARG A 473 17.11 1.31 29.90
N ILE A 474 16.85 0.06 30.26
CA ILE A 474 17.04 -1.05 29.33
C ILE A 474 16.14 -0.72 28.14
N TYR A 475 16.73 -0.45 26.97
CA TYR A 475 15.95 -0.19 25.77
C TYR A 475 15.32 -1.51 25.34
N PRO A 476 13.98 -1.66 25.45
CA PRO A 476 13.32 -2.88 25.02
C PRO A 476 13.51 -3.08 23.51
N ARG A 477 13.38 -4.32 23.05
CA ARG A 477 13.56 -4.64 21.62
C ARG A 477 12.65 -3.78 20.75
N GLY A 478 13.25 -3.24 19.69
CA GLY A 478 12.58 -2.44 18.68
C GLY A 478 11.92 -1.14 19.14
N THR A 479 12.20 -0.61 20.34
CA THR A 479 11.66 0.70 20.76
C THR A 479 12.22 1.88 19.97
N LYS A 480 11.62 3.07 20.19
CA LYS A 480 12.17 4.33 19.68
C LYS A 480 13.58 4.55 20.23
N ASN A 481 14.41 5.21 19.43
CA ASN A 481 15.78 5.55 19.81
C ASN A 481 15.99 7.08 19.76
N GLU A 482 17.20 7.50 20.12
CA GLU A 482 17.59 8.91 20.26
C GLU A 482 17.94 9.61 18.94
N GLY A 483 17.79 8.94 17.80
CA GLY A 483 18.02 9.48 16.47
C GLY A 483 19.35 9.04 15.83
N PRO A 484 19.53 9.28 14.52
CA PRO A 484 20.57 8.64 13.69
C PRO A 484 22.01 8.97 14.08
N SER A 485 22.27 10.08 14.78
CA SER A 485 23.61 10.48 15.23
C SER A 485 24.00 9.90 16.59
N LYS A 486 23.07 9.19 17.24
CA LYS A 486 23.19 8.73 18.63
C LYS A 486 23.01 7.22 18.77
N VAL A 487 22.95 6.50 17.65
CA VAL A 487 22.80 5.05 17.65
C VAL A 487 23.72 4.39 16.65
N GLU A 488 24.15 3.19 17.00
CA GLU A 488 24.94 2.31 16.15
C GLU A 488 24.42 0.88 16.22
N TRP A 489 24.65 0.14 15.14
CA TRP A 489 24.45 -1.31 15.11
C TRP A 489 25.70 -2.02 15.58
N CYS A 490 25.52 -3.02 16.43
CA CYS A 490 26.51 -4.05 16.71
C CYS A 490 25.98 -5.39 16.14
N TYR A 491 26.85 -6.13 15.45
CA TYR A 491 26.57 -7.44 14.89
C TYR A 491 27.49 -8.45 15.55
N TRP A 492 26.94 -9.58 15.96
CA TRP A 492 27.71 -10.74 16.41
C TRP A 492 27.51 -11.88 15.42
N ILE A 493 28.59 -12.20 14.72
CA ILE A 493 28.62 -13.21 13.67
C ILE A 493 29.43 -14.39 14.24
N PRO A 494 28.83 -15.59 14.35
CA PRO A 494 29.55 -16.75 14.84
C PRO A 494 30.68 -17.11 13.86
N ALA A 495 31.83 -17.55 14.38
CA ALA A 495 32.93 -18.04 13.56
C ALA A 495 33.41 -19.43 13.98
N SER A 496 33.43 -19.72 15.29
CA SER A 496 33.65 -21.07 15.83
C SER A 496 33.02 -21.21 17.22
N SER A 497 33.05 -22.41 17.81
CA SER A 497 32.46 -22.78 19.12
C SER A 497 32.70 -21.84 20.30
N SER A 498 33.66 -20.92 20.23
CA SER A 498 33.96 -19.97 21.31
C SER A 498 34.46 -18.62 20.79
N LYS A 499 34.30 -18.35 19.48
CA LYS A 499 34.87 -17.19 18.81
C LYS A 499 33.85 -16.52 17.90
N TRP A 500 33.70 -15.23 18.09
CA TRP A 500 32.72 -14.41 17.40
C TRP A 500 33.41 -13.22 16.72
N LEU A 501 32.91 -12.87 15.55
CA LEU A 501 33.25 -11.62 14.88
C LEU A 501 32.23 -10.56 15.31
N GLU A 502 32.71 -9.59 16.08
CA GLU A 502 31.94 -8.39 16.39
C GLU A 502 32.16 -7.35 15.30
N VAL A 503 31.06 -6.83 14.76
CA VAL A 503 31.08 -5.72 13.79
C VAL A 503 30.24 -4.57 14.32
N THR A 504 30.84 -3.41 14.52
CA THR A 504 30.13 -2.18 14.89
C THR A 504 30.03 -1.25 13.70
N SER A 505 28.83 -0.76 13.43
CA SER A 505 28.57 0.18 12.34
C SER A 505 29.11 1.56 12.68
N THR A 506 29.64 2.27 11.70
CA THR A 506 30.03 3.68 11.85
C THR A 506 28.94 4.53 11.21
N GLY A 507 28.19 5.31 12.00
CA GLY A 507 27.07 6.11 11.50
C GLY A 507 26.00 5.26 10.79
N LEU A 508 25.64 4.12 11.38
CA LEU A 508 24.68 3.12 10.88
C LEU A 508 25.08 2.41 9.57
N LYS A 509 26.27 2.67 9.04
CA LYS A 509 26.82 1.98 7.87
C LYS A 509 27.76 0.87 8.33
N VAL A 510 27.50 -0.35 7.85
CA VAL A 510 28.28 -1.56 8.19
C VAL A 510 29.10 -2.11 7.03
N PHE A 511 28.90 -1.60 5.81
CA PHE A 511 29.53 -2.16 4.62
C PHE A 511 31.02 -1.83 4.48
N GLY A 512 31.76 -2.74 3.85
CA GLY A 512 33.17 -2.56 3.51
C GLY A 512 34.11 -2.89 4.66
N LYS A 513 35.31 -2.29 4.63
CA LYS A 513 36.35 -2.41 5.68
C LYS A 513 36.24 -1.33 6.76
N SER A 514 35.32 -0.37 6.60
CA SER A 514 35.17 0.82 7.45
C SER A 514 34.39 0.58 8.75
N ALA A 515 33.81 -0.61 8.93
CA ALA A 515 33.17 -0.99 10.18
C ALA A 515 34.23 -1.41 11.21
N GLY A 516 34.01 -1.06 12.48
CA GLY A 516 34.84 -1.53 13.59
C GLY A 516 34.68 -3.04 13.71
N ARG A 517 35.77 -3.80 13.67
CA ARG A 517 35.75 -5.27 13.62
C ARG A 517 36.71 -5.85 14.62
N ASN A 518 36.20 -6.66 15.53
CA ASN A 518 36.99 -7.27 16.60
C ASN A 518 36.65 -8.76 16.73
N TRP A 519 37.68 -9.58 16.92
CA TRP A 519 37.49 -10.96 17.33
C TRP A 519 37.24 -10.92 18.83
N VAL A 520 36.13 -11.50 19.26
CA VAL A 520 35.71 -11.50 20.66
C VAL A 520 35.41 -12.93 21.12
N SER A 521 35.73 -13.22 22.37
CA SER A 521 35.28 -14.45 23.03
C SER A 521 33.87 -14.27 23.57
N GLU A 522 33.19 -15.37 23.87
CA GLU A 522 31.88 -15.34 24.55
C GLU A 522 31.92 -14.56 25.86
N GLY A 523 32.98 -14.73 26.65
CA GLY A 523 33.17 -13.99 27.90
C GLY A 523 33.32 -12.48 27.70
N ASP A 524 33.85 -12.04 26.55
CA ASP A 524 33.91 -10.61 26.23
C ASP A 524 32.54 -10.05 25.83
N ILE A 525 31.74 -10.85 25.13
CA ILE A 525 30.36 -10.51 24.80
C ILE A 525 29.52 -10.43 26.09
N GLU A 526 29.60 -11.42 26.98
CA GLU A 526 28.88 -11.41 28.26
C GLU A 526 29.21 -10.18 29.11
N LYS A 527 30.50 -9.82 29.20
CA LYS A 527 30.91 -8.58 29.89
C LYS A 527 30.31 -7.33 29.27
N LYS A 528 30.16 -7.29 27.94
CA LYS A 528 29.53 -6.17 27.23
C LYS A 528 28.01 -6.12 27.42
N LEU A 529 27.35 -7.28 27.47
CA LEU A 529 25.92 -7.40 27.75
C LEU A 529 25.59 -6.90 29.16
N GLN A 530 26.44 -7.21 30.14
CA GLN A 530 26.37 -6.66 31.50
C GLN A 530 26.87 -5.21 31.61
N GLY A 531 27.41 -4.67 30.51
CA GLY A 531 28.08 -3.39 30.45
C GLY A 531 27.24 -2.29 29.78
N PRO A 532 27.87 -1.35 29.07
CA PRO A 532 27.25 -0.07 28.69
C PRO A 532 26.29 -0.14 27.50
N LEU A 533 26.03 -1.31 26.92
CA LEU A 533 25.20 -1.42 25.71
C LEU A 533 23.71 -1.15 25.99
N HIS A 534 23.23 -1.35 27.22
CA HIS A 534 21.84 -1.08 27.65
C HIS A 534 20.77 -1.67 26.71
N ILE A 535 21.02 -2.89 26.24
CA ILE A 535 20.17 -3.66 25.33
C ILE A 535 19.45 -4.77 26.08
N SER A 536 18.39 -5.30 25.47
CA SER A 536 17.53 -6.34 26.09
C SER A 536 18.15 -7.74 26.23
N PHE A 537 19.40 -7.94 25.80
CA PHE A 537 20.08 -9.23 25.92
C PHE A 537 20.81 -9.32 27.26
N ASN A 538 20.58 -10.39 27.99
CA ASN A 538 21.11 -10.59 29.33
C ASN A 538 22.23 -11.63 29.37
N SER A 539 22.34 -12.46 28.33
CA SER A 539 23.29 -13.57 28.28
C SER A 539 23.70 -13.93 26.86
N MET A 540 24.81 -14.66 26.75
CA MET A 540 25.25 -15.22 25.46
C MET A 540 24.19 -16.15 24.84
N LYS A 541 23.45 -16.88 25.67
CA LYS A 541 22.34 -17.75 25.25
C LYS A 541 21.25 -16.99 24.50
N ASP A 542 21.01 -15.73 24.83
CA ASP A 542 20.04 -14.91 24.11
C ASP A 542 20.53 -14.61 22.69
N ILE A 543 21.83 -14.37 22.51
CA ILE A 543 22.44 -14.12 21.19
C ILE A 543 22.42 -15.39 20.35
N GLU A 544 22.84 -16.51 20.91
CA GLU A 544 22.78 -17.84 20.28
C GLU A 544 21.36 -18.15 19.78
N ARG A 545 20.36 -17.93 20.64
CA ARG A 545 18.95 -18.13 20.27
C ARG A 545 18.51 -17.26 19.10
N ILE A 546 19.05 -16.05 18.98
CA ILE A 546 18.73 -15.15 17.85
C ILE A 546 19.40 -15.62 16.57
N VAL A 547 20.63 -16.13 16.65
CA VAL A 547 21.32 -16.74 15.51
C VAL A 547 20.56 -17.97 14.99
N GLU A 548 20.06 -18.83 15.87
CA GLU A 548 19.17 -19.95 15.50
C GLU A 548 17.94 -19.45 14.73
N ILE A 549 17.31 -18.40 15.23
CA ILE A 549 16.11 -17.83 14.62
C ILE A 549 16.41 -17.14 13.29
N SER A 550 17.58 -16.50 13.14
CA SER A 550 18.07 -15.99 11.87
C SER A 550 18.17 -17.11 10.83
N MET A 551 18.68 -18.28 11.22
CA MET A 551 18.78 -19.45 10.33
C MET A 551 17.40 -20.00 9.94
N LEU A 552 16.49 -20.13 10.90
CA LEU A 552 15.12 -20.58 10.63
C LEU A 552 14.38 -19.61 9.67
N ALA A 553 14.50 -18.30 9.90
CA ALA A 553 13.91 -17.28 9.04
C ALA A 553 14.55 -17.24 7.65
N TYR A 554 15.83 -17.59 7.56
CA TYR A 554 16.52 -17.72 6.28
C TYR A 554 15.98 -18.88 5.44
N ASN A 555 15.60 -20.00 6.04
CA ASN A 555 14.95 -21.10 5.32
C ASN A 555 13.60 -20.66 4.71
N ASP A 556 12.84 -19.83 5.43
CA ASP A 556 11.62 -19.22 4.89
C ASP A 556 11.91 -18.24 3.76
N LEU A 557 12.99 -17.47 3.86
CA LEU A 557 13.46 -16.61 2.78
C LEU A 557 13.82 -17.41 1.53
N LYS A 558 14.57 -18.53 1.65
CA LYS A 558 14.89 -19.43 0.52
C LYS A 558 13.63 -19.94 -0.16
N ARG A 559 12.68 -20.42 0.64
CA ARG A 559 11.38 -20.95 0.19
C ARG A 559 10.60 -19.90 -0.61
N VAL A 560 10.38 -18.72 -0.05
CA VAL A 560 9.64 -17.62 -0.72
C VAL A 560 10.40 -17.09 -1.93
N ALA A 561 11.73 -17.10 -1.90
CA ALA A 561 12.57 -16.72 -3.03
C ALA A 561 12.61 -17.77 -4.16
N GLY A 562 11.96 -18.93 -3.99
CA GLY A 562 11.86 -19.97 -5.00
C GLY A 562 13.18 -20.71 -5.26
N VAL A 563 14.08 -20.72 -4.28
CA VAL A 563 15.33 -21.47 -4.35
C VAL A 563 15.01 -22.92 -4.03
N ARG A 564 15.14 -23.80 -5.03
CA ARG A 564 14.88 -25.23 -4.88
C ARG A 564 16.16 -25.89 -4.40
N ASP A 565 16.08 -26.66 -3.32
CA ASP A 565 17.14 -27.57 -2.96
C ASP A 565 17.27 -28.60 -4.10
N LYS A 566 18.49 -28.80 -4.59
CA LYS A 566 18.77 -29.61 -5.78
C LYS A 566 18.69 -31.10 -5.51
#